data_AF-A0AAW7LEU3-F1
#
_entry.id   AF-A0AAW7LEU3-F1
#
_cell.length_a   1.000
_cell.length_b   1.000
_cell.length_c   1.000
_cell.angle_alpha   90.00
_cell.angle_beta   90.00
_cell.angle_gamma   90.00
#
_symmetry.space_group_name_H-M   'P 1'
#
loop_
_entity.id
_entity.type
_entity.pdbx_description
1 polymer ?
#
loop_
_entity_poly.entity_id
_entity_poly.type
_entity_poly.pdbx_seq_one_letter_code
_entity_poly.pdbx_strand_id
1 'polypeptide(L)'
;MRAKTLDECSEASFGDFILANPCLDRHPDLMWVIRRVYWRNAKLGHATAMKAAAKCARQYSQLDPALTSITVGEELNHVQA
;
A
#
# COMPACT_ATOMS: atom_id res chain seq x y z
N MET A 1 -25.62 -8.98 -9.30
CA MET A 1 -24.47 -8.06 -9.41
C MET A 1 -23.32 -8.64 -8.59
N ARG A 2 -22.33 -9.31 -9.20
CA ARG A 2 -21.13 -9.78 -8.50
C ARG A 2 -20.08 -8.68 -8.57
N ALA A 3 -19.50 -8.31 -7.44
CA ALA A 3 -18.55 -7.21 -7.28
C ALA A 3 -17.39 -7.32 -8.29
N LYS A 4 -17.11 -6.21 -8.97
CA LYS A 4 -16.00 -6.03 -9.91
C LYS A 4 -14.66 -6.24 -9.17
N THR A 5 -13.86 -7.20 -9.65
CA THR A 5 -12.39 -7.14 -9.71
C THR A 5 -11.68 -6.49 -8.51
N LEU A 6 -11.65 -7.16 -7.36
CA LEU A 6 -10.84 -6.74 -6.21
C LEU A 6 -9.33 -7.09 -6.37
N ASP A 7 -8.97 -7.81 -7.43
CA ASP A 7 -7.64 -8.43 -7.58
C ASP A 7 -6.71 -7.70 -8.59
N GLU A 8 -7.24 -6.76 -9.36
CA GLU A 8 -6.46 -6.06 -10.37
C GLU A 8 -5.74 -4.85 -9.78
N CYS A 9 -4.43 -4.74 -10.05
CA CYS A 9 -3.69 -3.55 -9.67
C CYS A 9 -4.18 -2.35 -10.47
N SER A 10 -4.59 -1.30 -9.75
CA SER A 10 -4.97 -0.02 -10.35
C SER A 10 -4.26 1.14 -9.65
N GLU A 11 -4.15 2.28 -10.35
CA GLU A 11 -3.70 3.54 -9.74
C GLU A 11 -4.69 4.04 -8.69
N ALA A 12 -6.00 3.79 -8.85
CA ALA A 12 -7.00 4.17 -7.86
C ALA A 12 -6.75 3.47 -6.52
N SER A 13 -6.59 2.14 -6.55
CA SER A 13 -6.30 1.36 -5.35
C SER A 13 -4.93 1.71 -4.74
N PHE A 14 -3.96 2.12 -5.56
CA PHE A 14 -2.70 2.66 -5.05
C PHE A 14 -2.89 4.00 -4.34
N GLY A 15 -3.70 4.90 -4.92
CA GLY A 15 -4.10 6.15 -4.29
C GLY A 15 -4.80 5.93 -2.95
N ASP A 16 -5.73 4.99 -2.87
CA ASP A 16 -6.43 4.64 -1.62
C ASP A 16 -5.46 4.18 -0.53
N PHE A 17 -4.42 3.43 -0.90
CA PHE A 17 -3.36 3.02 0.02
C PHE A 17 -2.53 4.20 0.55
N ILE A 18 -2.22 5.19 -0.30
CA ILE A 18 -1.52 6.41 0.13
C ILE A 18 -2.43 7.25 1.05
N LEU A 19 -3.71 7.39 0.72
CA LEU A 19 -4.68 8.11 1.54
C LEU A 19 -4.88 7.46 2.91
N ALA A 20 -4.89 6.14 2.98
CA ALA A 20 -4.95 5.39 4.23
C ALA A 20 -3.67 5.53 5.08
N ASN A 21 -2.55 5.93 4.47
CA ASN A 21 -1.26 6.08 5.13
C ASN A 21 -0.65 7.47 4.89
N PRO A 22 -1.17 8.53 5.53
CA PRO A 22 -0.73 9.92 5.31
C PRO A 22 0.75 10.18 5.65
N CYS A 23 1.42 9.28 6.37
CA CYS A 23 2.86 9.37 6.60
C CYS A 23 3.68 9.22 5.31
N LEU A 24 3.13 8.57 4.26
CA LEU A 24 3.80 8.41 2.97
C LEU A 24 3.85 9.71 2.16
N ASP A 25 2.86 10.59 2.32
CA ASP A 25 2.77 11.86 1.60
C ASP A 25 3.91 12.83 2.01
N ARG A 26 4.46 12.65 3.21
CA ARG A 26 5.61 13.42 3.71
C ARG A 26 6.95 13.02 3.06
N HIS A 27 6.98 11.93 2.29
CA HIS A 27 8.21 11.36 1.72
C HIS A 27 8.02 11.05 0.22
N PRO A 28 8.09 12.06 -0.68
CA PRO A 28 7.80 11.88 -2.11
C PRO A 28 8.77 10.90 -2.81
N ASP A 29 10.03 10.85 -2.40
CA ASP A 29 11.00 9.88 -2.94
C ASP A 29 10.64 8.45 -2.57
N LEU A 30 10.20 8.25 -1.31
CA LEU A 30 9.74 6.96 -0.83
C LEU A 30 8.46 6.54 -1.55
N MET A 31 7.54 7.48 -1.82
CA MET A 31 6.34 7.23 -2.60
C MET A 31 6.68 6.70 -4.00
N TRP A 32 7.69 7.25 -4.69
CA TRP A 32 8.16 6.73 -5.97
C TRP A 32 8.76 5.32 -5.89
N VAL A 33 9.48 5.01 -4.81
CA VAL A 33 10.01 3.67 -4.56
C VAL A 33 8.87 2.67 -4.35
N ILE A 34 7.91 2.99 -3.50
CA ILE A 34 6.76 2.13 -3.18
C ILE A 34 5.89 1.93 -4.42
N ARG A 35 5.63 2.97 -5.21
CA ARG A 35 4.88 2.89 -6.47
C ARG A 35 5.55 1.92 -7.46
N ARG A 36 6.88 1.99 -7.60
CA ARG A 36 7.63 1.02 -8.42
C ARG A 36 7.48 -0.42 -7.89
N VAL A 37 7.54 -0.62 -6.58
CA VAL A 37 7.38 -1.94 -5.97
C VAL A 37 5.98 -2.51 -6.22
N TYR A 38 4.95 -1.68 -6.07
CA TYR A 38 3.56 -2.05 -6.36
C TYR A 38 3.42 -2.55 -7.81
N TRP A 39 3.82 -1.73 -8.80
CA TRP A 39 3.71 -2.10 -10.21
C TRP A 39 4.57 -3.29 -10.62
N ARG A 40 5.76 -3.45 -10.02
CA ARG A 40 6.62 -4.62 -10.27
C ARG A 40 5.95 -5.94 -9.84
N ASN A 41 5.10 -5.88 -8.82
CA ASN A 41 4.36 -7.02 -8.31
C ASN A 41 2.94 -7.13 -8.88
N ALA A 42 2.55 -6.28 -9.82
CA ALA A 42 1.18 -6.25 -10.35
C ALA A 42 0.75 -7.59 -10.98
N LYS A 43 1.69 -8.33 -11.56
CA LYS A 43 1.48 -9.68 -12.11
C LYS A 43 1.11 -10.75 -11.06
N LEU A 44 1.29 -10.46 -9.77
CA LEU A 44 1.02 -11.37 -8.65
C LEU A 44 -0.31 -11.05 -7.94
N GLY A 45 -1.10 -10.12 -8.50
CA GLY A 45 -2.36 -9.67 -7.93
C GLY A 45 -2.22 -8.49 -6.96
N HIS A 46 -3.31 -7.75 -6.81
CA HIS A 46 -3.39 -6.50 -6.04
C HIS A 46 -2.97 -6.68 -4.57
N ALA A 47 -3.49 -7.70 -3.89
CA ALA A 47 -3.17 -7.96 -2.48
C ALA A 47 -1.67 -8.21 -2.25
N THR A 48 -1.03 -8.98 -3.14
CA THR A 48 0.41 -9.25 -3.08
C THR A 48 1.23 -7.99 -3.33
N ALA A 49 0.83 -7.19 -4.33
CA ALA A 49 1.50 -5.94 -4.66
C ALA A 49 1.41 -4.94 -3.50
N MET A 50 0.26 -4.86 -2.83
CA MET A 50 0.06 -4.01 -1.65
C MET A 50 0.89 -4.43 -0.44
N LYS A 51 0.94 -5.73 -0.14
CA LYS A 51 1.80 -6.28 0.92
C LYS A 51 3.28 -5.97 0.66
N ALA A 52 3.72 -6.06 -0.60
CA ALA A 52 5.08 -5.71 -0.99
C ALA A 52 5.36 -4.20 -0.84
N ALA A 53 4.41 -3.35 -1.24
CA ALA A 53 4.48 -1.90 -1.08
C ALA A 53 4.59 -1.48 0.38
N ALA A 54 3.72 -1.99 1.26
CA ALA A 54 3.77 -1.71 2.70
C ALA A 54 5.04 -2.25 3.36
N LYS A 55 5.47 -3.47 3.01
CA LYS A 55 6.73 -4.02 3.50
C LYS A 55 7.92 -3.14 3.11
N CYS A 56 7.94 -2.66 1.87
CA CYS A 56 8.98 -1.75 1.40
C CYS A 56 8.98 -0.46 2.23
N ALA A 57 7.81 0.15 2.43
CA ALA A 57 7.69 1.36 3.22
C ALA A 57 8.18 1.20 4.67
N ARG A 58 7.82 0.08 5.32
CA ARG A 58 8.26 -0.26 6.69
C ARG A 58 9.78 -0.42 6.82
N GLN A 59 10.50 -0.75 5.74
CA GLN A 59 11.98 -0.84 5.77
C GLN A 59 12.65 0.52 5.92
N TYR A 60 11.94 1.61 5.63
CA TYR A 60 12.42 2.97 5.78
C TYR A 60 12.01 3.61 7.11
N SER A 61 11.64 2.81 8.11
CA SER A 61 11.27 3.28 9.46
C SER A 61 12.33 4.16 10.15
N GLN A 62 13.58 4.10 9.70
CA GLN A 62 14.65 5.00 10.14
C GLN A 62 14.46 6.45 9.67
N LEU A 63 13.73 6.68 8.57
CA LEU A 63 13.39 8.02 8.07
C LEU A 63 12.24 8.64 8.86
N ASP A 64 11.26 7.82 9.23
CA ASP A 64 10.09 8.22 10.02
C ASP A 64 9.51 6.99 10.74
N PRO A 65 9.46 7.00 12.08
CA PRO A 65 8.88 5.90 12.86
C PRO A 65 7.43 5.58 12.48
N ALA A 66 6.66 6.55 11.98
CA ALA A 66 5.29 6.36 11.52
C ALA A 66 5.16 5.38 10.34
N LEU A 67 6.26 5.11 9.62
CA LEU A 67 6.28 4.13 8.54
C LEU A 67 6.16 2.68 9.04
N THR A 68 6.46 2.42 10.32
CA THR A 68 6.24 1.09 10.93
C THR A 68 4.76 0.73 11.03
N SER A 69 3.90 1.73 11.16
CA SER A 69 2.46 1.60 11.33
C SER A 69 1.67 1.57 10.02
N ILE A 70 2.36 1.49 8.87
CA ILE A 70 1.70 1.43 7.56
C ILE A 70 0.80 0.21 7.50
N THR A 71 -0.47 0.40 7.18
CA THR A 71 -1.47 -0.66 7.06
C THR A 71 -1.80 -0.95 5.61
N VAL A 72 -2.14 -2.21 5.31
CA VAL A 72 -2.72 -2.62 4.04
C VAL A 72 -4.19 -2.94 4.29
N GLY A 73 -5.10 -2.56 3.37
CA GLY A 73 -6.56 -2.60 3.58
C GLY A 73 -7.17 -3.92 4.12
N GLU A 74 -6.50 -5.07 4.01
CA GLU A 74 -6.92 -6.30 4.73
C GLU A 74 -6.86 -6.16 6.26
N GLU A 75 -5.99 -5.31 6.81
CA GLU A 75 -5.86 -5.03 8.24
C GLU A 75 -6.95 -4.07 8.77
N LEU A 76 -7.67 -3.35 7.90
CA LEU A 76 -8.73 -2.42 8.29
C LEU A 76 -10.11 -3.11 8.48
N ASN A 77 -10.33 -4.27 7.85
CA ASN A 77 -11.58 -5.02 7.99
C ASN A 77 -11.71 -5.80 9.31
N HIS A 78 -10.62 -5.92 10.09
CA HIS A 78 -10.63 -6.61 11.38
C HIS A 78 -10.75 -5.68 12.60
N VAL A 79 -10.79 -4.36 12.40
CA VAL A 79 -10.95 -3.37 13.49
C VAL A 79 -12.40 -2.88 13.62
N GLN A 80 -13.31 -3.40 12.79
CA GLN A 80 -14.76 -3.18 12.92
C GLN A 80 -15.47 -4.51 13.20
N ALA A 81 -15.42 -4.96 14.46
CA ALA A 81 -16.33 -5.95 15.03
C ALA A 81 -16.59 -5.61 16.50
#